data_AF-A0A163AGR9-F1
#
_entry.id   AF-A0A163AGR9-F1
#
_cell.length_a   1.000
_cell.length_b   1.000
_cell.length_c   1.000
_cell.angle_alpha   90.00
_cell.angle_beta   90.00
_cell.angle_gamma   90.00
#
_symmetry.space_group_name_H-M   'P 1'
#
loop_
_entity.id
_entity.type
_entity.pdbx_description
1 polymer ?
#
loop_
_entity_poly.entity_id
_entity_poly.type
_entity_poly.pdbx_seq_one_letter_code
_entity_poly.pdbx_strand_id
1 'polypeptide(L)'
;MGVCFEANYYFTILKRKGYWDANVTKIGEIAEGHGTVGATALDIYGNLAATDSTGGTMFKSVDRVRDTAILGAGIYADDKVAIVWYVPSSIT
;
A
#
# COMPACT_ATOMS: atom_id res chain seq x y z
N MET A 1 16.90 -15.95 2.19
CA MET A 1 16.71 -15.03 1.05
C MET A 1 17.65 -13.82 1.05
N GLY A 2 18.57 -13.64 2.00
CA GLY A 2 19.56 -12.54 1.94
C GLY A 2 18.98 -11.13 2.11
N VAL A 3 17.77 -11.00 2.67
CA VAL A 3 17.13 -9.71 2.93
C VAL A 3 17.69 -9.12 4.23
N CYS A 4 18.09 -7.85 4.21
CA CYS A 4 18.61 -7.14 5.37
C CYS A 4 17.47 -6.71 6.31
N PHE A 5 17.73 -6.76 7.62
CA PHE A 5 16.85 -6.17 8.61
C PHE A 5 17.24 -4.71 8.82
N GLU A 6 16.25 -3.82 8.69
CA GLU A 6 16.40 -2.41 9.01
C GLU A 6 15.64 -2.08 10.29
N ALA A 7 16.16 -1.11 11.05
CA ALA A 7 15.49 -0.63 12.25
C ALA A 7 14.22 0.15 11.89
N ASN A 8 13.20 0.10 12.75
CA ASN A 8 11.88 0.71 12.48
C ASN A 8 11.92 2.21 12.15
N TYR A 9 12.92 2.95 12.65
CA TYR A 9 13.06 4.38 12.35
C TYR A 9 13.29 4.64 10.85
N TYR A 10 13.83 3.65 10.12
CA TYR A 10 14.05 3.73 8.67
C TYR A 10 12.75 4.00 7.91
N PHE A 11 11.63 3.45 8.39
CA PHE A 11 10.31 3.62 7.79
C PHE A 11 9.51 4.78 8.38
N THR A 12 10.08 5.50 9.37
CA THR A 12 9.39 6.58 10.08
C THR A 12 9.70 7.93 9.42
N ILE A 13 8.65 8.61 8.93
CA ILE A 13 8.77 9.94 8.33
C ILE A 13 8.16 10.98 9.29
N LEU A 14 8.85 12.11 9.47
CA LEU A 14 8.42 13.19 10.38
C LEU A 14 6.98 13.66 10.11
N LYS A 15 6.59 13.79 8.83
CA LYS A 15 5.21 14.13 8.44
C LYS A 15 4.19 13.12 8.98
N ARG A 16 4.48 11.82 8.83
CA ARG A 16 3.58 10.74 9.25
C ARG A 16 3.49 10.65 10.78
N LYS A 17 4.62 10.86 11.46
CA LYS A 17 4.67 10.93 12.93
C LYS A 17 3.90 12.13 13.47
N GLY A 18 4.13 13.33 12.93
CA GLY A 18 3.41 14.53 13.35
C GLY A 18 1.89 14.41 13.14
N TYR A 19 1.48 13.80 12.02
CA TYR A 19 0.07 13.49 11.79
C TYR A 19 -0.49 12.51 12.82
N TRP A 20 0.26 11.47 13.17
CA TRP A 20 -0.11 10.52 14.22
C TRP A 20 -0.32 11.21 15.56
N ASP A 21 0.69 11.96 16.01
CA ASP A 21 0.68 12.64 17.31
C ASP A 21 -0.49 13.65 17.42
N ALA A 22 -0.82 14.34 16.33
CA ALA A 22 -1.93 15.30 16.28
C ALA A 22 -3.33 14.66 16.28
N ASN A 23 -3.45 13.38 15.91
CA ASN A 23 -4.73 12.73 15.64
C ASN A 23 -4.95 11.42 16.40
N VAL A 24 -4.04 11.03 17.29
CA VAL A 24 -4.13 9.80 18.09
C VAL A 24 -5.40 9.73 18.96
N THR A 25 -6.01 10.86 19.28
CA THR A 25 -7.27 10.92 20.05
C THR A 25 -8.53 10.73 19.19
N LYS A 26 -8.39 10.76 17.85
CA LYS A 26 -9.49 10.68 16.88
C LYS A 26 -9.49 9.36 16.10
N ILE A 27 -8.91 8.32 16.69
CA ILE A 27 -8.85 6.97 16.10
C ILE A 27 -10.28 6.48 15.84
N GLY A 28 -10.59 6.18 14.57
CA GLY A 28 -11.91 5.75 14.12
C GLY A 28 -12.77 6.83 13.45
N GLU A 29 -12.44 8.11 13.66
CA GLU A 29 -13.14 9.23 12.99
C GLU A 29 -12.44 9.67 11.71
N ILE A 30 -11.11 9.48 11.65
CA ILE A 30 -10.28 9.88 10.51
C ILE A 30 -9.72 8.64 9.85
N ALA A 31 -10.20 8.33 8.66
CA ALA A 31 -9.71 7.23 7.83
C ALA A 31 -8.99 7.78 6.59
N GLU A 32 -7.83 8.41 6.78
CA GLU A 32 -6.97 8.73 5.64
C GLU A 32 -6.21 7.49 5.16
N GLY A 33 -6.61 7.01 4.00
CA GLY A 33 -5.96 5.92 3.26
C GLY A 33 -5.27 6.46 2.01
N HIS A 34 -4.01 6.88 2.15
CA HIS A 34 -3.17 7.30 1.03
C HIS A 34 -1.84 6.54 1.02
N GLY A 35 -1.20 6.41 -0.15
CA GLY A 35 0.10 5.76 -0.29
C GLY A 35 0.05 4.26 -0.58
N THR A 36 -1.04 3.77 -1.18
CA THR A 36 -1.00 2.51 -1.94
C THR A 36 -0.35 2.79 -3.30
N VAL A 37 0.58 1.94 -3.72
CA VAL A 37 1.27 2.04 -4.99
C VAL A 37 1.14 0.72 -5.74
N GLY A 38 0.84 0.80 -7.03
CA GLY A 38 0.65 -0.37 -7.86
C GLY A 38 1.27 -0.18 -9.23
N ALA A 39 1.65 -1.28 -9.86
CA ALA A 39 2.12 -1.28 -11.24
C ALA A 39 1.67 -2.54 -11.99
N THR A 40 1.53 -2.40 -13.30
CA THR A 40 1.30 -3.52 -14.24
C THR A 40 2.32 -3.45 -15.37
N ALA A 41 2.67 -4.59 -15.95
CA ALA A 41 3.64 -4.69 -17.03
C ALA A 41 3.27 -5.81 -18.02
N LEU A 42 3.65 -5.61 -19.29
CA LEU A 42 3.61 -6.60 -20.37
C LEU A 42 5.03 -6.81 -20.87
N ASP A 43 5.51 -8.04 -20.87
CA ASP A 43 6.84 -8.36 -21.40
C ASP A 43 6.81 -8.64 -22.92
N ILE A 44 8.00 -8.84 -23.51
CA ILE A 44 8.16 -9.09 -24.95
C ILE A 44 7.63 -10.47 -25.41
N TYR A 45 7.37 -11.37 -24.47
CA TYR A 45 6.84 -12.71 -24.74
C TYR A 45 5.31 -12.74 -24.62
N GLY A 46 4.69 -11.63 -24.24
CA GLY A 46 3.24 -11.52 -24.08
C GLY A 46 2.75 -11.83 -22.66
N ASN A 47 3.64 -11.97 -21.67
CA ASN A 47 3.23 -12.24 -20.29
C ASN A 47 2.84 -10.95 -19.58
N LEU A 48 1.76 -11.02 -18.81
CA LEU A 48 1.24 -9.93 -18.00
C LEU A 48 1.60 -10.12 -16.53
N ALA A 49 1.97 -9.03 -15.88
CA ALA A 49 2.24 -9.01 -14.45
C ALA A 49 1.57 -7.79 -13.80
N ALA A 50 1.16 -7.97 -12.54
CA ALA A 50 0.70 -6.91 -11.66
C ALA A 50 1.46 -6.98 -10.34
N THR A 51 1.61 -5.85 -9.66
CA THR A 51 2.15 -5.74 -8.30
C THR A 51 1.47 -4.60 -7.56
N ASP A 52 1.21 -4.77 -6.26
CA ASP A 52 0.60 -3.78 -5.37
C ASP A 52 1.34 -3.77 -4.03
N SER A 53 1.46 -2.60 -3.41
CA SER A 53 2.09 -2.41 -2.11
C SER A 53 1.44 -1.26 -1.34
N THR A 54 1.22 -1.47 -0.04
CA THR A 54 0.58 -0.48 0.82
C THR A 54 1.13 -0.53 2.24
N GLY A 55 1.29 0.63 2.86
CA GLY A 55 1.47 0.72 4.31
C GLY A 55 0.17 0.49 5.10
N GLY A 56 -0.98 0.46 4.41
CA GLY A 56 -2.31 0.46 5.02
C GLY A 56 -2.80 1.86 5.38
N THR A 57 -3.98 1.93 6.01
CA THR A 57 -4.56 3.18 6.53
C THR A 57 -3.81 3.67 7.76
N MET A 58 -3.87 4.99 8.02
CA MET A 58 -3.52 5.52 9.35
C MET A 58 -4.38 4.87 10.43
N PHE A 59 -3.82 4.75 11.64
CA PHE A 59 -4.52 4.20 12.82
C PHE A 59 -5.16 2.82 12.63
N LYS A 60 -4.65 2.01 11.68
CA LYS A 60 -5.09 0.63 11.53
C LYS A 60 -4.82 -0.16 12.82
N SER A 61 -5.68 -1.13 13.14
CA SER A 61 -5.39 -2.07 14.22
C SER A 61 -4.11 -2.85 13.91
N VAL A 62 -3.43 -3.29 14.97
CA VAL A 62 -2.31 -4.23 14.84
C VAL A 62 -2.79 -5.45 14.04
N ASP A 63 -1.92 -5.95 13.17
CA ASP A 63 -2.18 -7.10 12.28
C ASP A 63 -3.30 -6.92 11.23
N ARG A 64 -3.82 -5.70 11.04
CA ARG A 64 -4.78 -5.43 9.96
C ARG A 64 -4.13 -5.60 8.59
N VAL A 65 -4.71 -6.51 7.79
CA VAL A 65 -4.36 -6.74 6.38
C VAL A 65 -5.33 -6.00 5.45
N ARG A 66 -4.82 -5.53 4.32
CA ARG A 66 -5.59 -4.84 3.27
C ARG A 66 -5.81 -5.74 2.05
N ASP A 67 -6.74 -5.33 1.18
CA ASP A 67 -7.03 -5.93 -0.12
C ASP A 67 -5.80 -6.02 -1.05
N THR A 68 -4.85 -5.10 -0.93
CA THR A 68 -3.55 -5.12 -1.64
C THR A 68 -2.82 -6.46 -1.59
N ALA A 69 -2.87 -7.18 -0.46
CA ALA A 69 -2.19 -8.47 -0.31
C ALA A 69 -3.05 -9.68 -0.73
N ILE A 70 -4.27 -9.44 -1.23
CA ILE A 70 -5.26 -10.46 -1.54
C ILE A 70 -5.44 -10.52 -3.06
N LEU A 71 -5.09 -11.67 -3.65
CA LEU A 71 -5.28 -11.94 -5.08
C LEU A 71 -6.78 -11.81 -5.46
N GLY A 72 -7.04 -11.08 -6.53
CA GLY A 72 -8.40 -10.81 -7.02
C GLY A 72 -9.15 -9.69 -6.30
N ALA A 73 -8.61 -9.15 -5.20
CA ALA A 73 -9.18 -7.98 -4.52
C ALA A 73 -8.41 -6.69 -4.88
N GLY A 74 -7.12 -6.61 -4.54
CA GLY A 74 -6.27 -5.45 -4.83
C GLY A 74 -5.37 -5.63 -6.04
N ILE A 75 -5.13 -6.87 -6.46
CA ILE A 75 -4.17 -7.23 -7.49
C ILE A 75 -4.63 -8.46 -8.27
N TYR A 76 -4.54 -8.41 -9.60
CA TYR A 76 -4.86 -9.54 -10.47
C TYR A 76 -4.03 -9.49 -11.75
N ALA A 77 -3.56 -10.65 -12.21
CA ALA A 77 -2.95 -10.82 -13.52
C ALA A 77 -3.21 -12.23 -14.06
N ASP A 78 -3.59 -12.32 -15.34
CA ASP A 78 -3.63 -13.55 -16.13
C ASP A 78 -3.15 -13.26 -17.57
N ASP A 79 -3.23 -14.26 -18.45
CA ASP A 79 -2.77 -14.15 -19.86
C ASP A 79 -3.52 -13.09 -20.70
N LYS A 80 -4.61 -12.51 -20.18
CA LYS A 80 -5.47 -11.57 -20.91
C LYS A 80 -5.50 -10.20 -20.27
N VAL A 81 -5.37 -10.10 -18.94
CA VAL A 81 -5.53 -8.85 -18.21
C VAL A 81 -4.63 -8.78 -16.98
N ALA A 82 -4.08 -7.59 -16.72
CA ALA A 82 -3.42 -7.24 -15.46
C ALA A 82 -4.03 -5.96 -14.91
N ILE A 83 -4.40 -5.98 -13.62
CA ILE A 83 -5.11 -4.91 -12.93
C ILE A 83 -4.49 -4.73 -11.55
N VAL A 84 -4.36 -3.48 -11.14
CA VAL A 84 -3.98 -3.11 -9.79
C VAL A 84 -4.89 -2.01 -9.24
N TRP A 85 -5.14 -2.06 -7.94
CA TRP A 85 -5.84 -1.01 -7.23
C TRP A 85 -4.95 0.24 -7.07
N TYR A 86 -5.50 1.40 -7.39
CA TYR A 86 -4.82 2.67 -7.20
C TYR A 86 -5.78 3.68 -6.58
N VAL A 87 -5.39 4.25 -5.43
CA VAL A 87 -6.04 5.43 -4.87
C VAL A 87 -5.19 6.62 -5.26
N PRO A 88 -5.64 7.49 -6.19
CA PRO A 88 -4.92 8.73 -6.45
C PRO A 88 -4.85 9.51 -5.15
N SER A 89 -3.64 9.78 -4.67
CA SER A 89 -3.44 10.90 -3.76
C SER A 89 -3.93 12.12 -4.53
N SER A 90 -4.95 12.80 -3.99
CA SER A 90 -5.36 14.12 -4.48
C SER A 90 -4.10 14.90 -4.82
N ILE A 91 -3.97 15.25 -6.10
CA ILE A 91 -2.87 16.05 -6.63
C ILE A 91 -2.51 17.14 -5.62
N THR A 92 -1.25 17.18 -5.21
CA THR A 92 -0.69 18.34 -4.50
C THR A 92 -0.56 19.49 -5.47
#